data_AF-A0A7J9ZV34-F1
#
_entry.id   AF-A0A7J9ZV34-F1
#
_cell.length_a   1.000
_cell.length_b   1.000
_cell.length_c   1.000
_cell.angle_alpha   90.00
_cell.angle_beta   90.00
_cell.angle_gamma   90.00
#
_symmetry.space_group_name_H-M   'P 1'
#
loop_
_entity.id
_entity.type
_entity.pdbx_description
1 polymer ?
#
loop_
_entity_poly.entity_id
_entity_poly.type
_entity_poly.pdbx_seq_one_letter_code
_entity_poly.pdbx_strand_id
1 'polypeptide(L)'
;MDVPAYLSHLRSELDALAACLGGDLSAPVRHCGDWSLYDLADHVGNQNLWVVAAVTEGHGKHRGSPPPREPAAPEAWFAGTAGRLLATLDADPATPAWTFQPPHTVGFWQRRRALETLIHRWDAQRALGAAEALDPELAAD
;
A
#
# COMPACT_ATOMS: atom_id res chain seq x y z
N MET A 1 -1.22 10.45 14.86
CA MET A 1 -0.94 11.46 13.81
C MET A 1 -2.19 12.13 13.27
N ASP A 2 -2.04 13.29 12.60
CA ASP A 2 -3.11 13.94 11.84
C ASP A 2 -3.16 13.45 10.37
N VAL A 3 -4.18 13.88 9.63
CA VAL A 3 -4.51 13.33 8.31
C VAL A 3 -3.59 13.80 7.18
N PRO A 4 -3.20 15.08 7.13
CA PRO A 4 -2.12 15.52 6.26
C PRO A 4 -0.83 14.70 6.46
N ALA A 5 -0.50 14.32 7.70
CA ALA A 5 0.65 13.46 7.97
C ALA A 5 0.48 12.06 7.34
N TYR A 6 -0.67 11.38 7.51
CA TYR A 6 -0.87 10.04 6.95
C TYR A 6 -0.74 9.96 5.43
N LEU A 7 -1.32 10.91 4.69
CA LEU A 7 -1.21 10.91 3.22
C LEU A 7 0.21 11.18 2.74
N SER A 8 0.94 12.06 3.44
CA SER A 8 2.35 12.32 3.15
C SER A 8 3.19 11.07 3.38
N HIS A 9 3.07 10.43 4.54
CA HIS A 9 3.78 9.18 4.83
C HIS A 9 3.40 8.09 3.82
N LEU A 10 2.10 7.87 3.59
CA LEU A 10 1.63 6.86 2.64
C LEU A 10 2.24 7.05 1.25
N ARG A 11 2.33 8.28 0.76
CA ARG A 11 2.99 8.58 -0.52
C ARG A 11 4.46 8.16 -0.50
N SER A 12 5.23 8.59 0.51
CA SER A 12 6.64 8.24 0.63
C SER A 12 6.86 6.73 0.72
N GLU A 13 6.05 6.01 1.50
CA GLU A 13 6.15 4.57 1.64
C GLU A 13 5.77 3.83 0.34
N LEU A 14 4.74 4.30 -0.38
CA LEU A 14 4.35 3.73 -1.68
C LEU A 14 5.44 3.93 -2.74
N ASP A 15 6.04 5.12 -2.80
CA ASP A 15 7.11 5.44 -3.75
C ASP A 15 8.37 4.59 -3.47
N ALA A 16 8.75 4.43 -2.20
CA ALA A 16 9.87 3.59 -1.80
C ALA A 16 9.63 2.10 -2.06
N LEU A 17 8.41 1.61 -1.87
CA LEU A 17 8.04 0.23 -2.23
C LEU A 17 8.08 0.06 -3.75
N ALA A 18 7.51 0.98 -4.52
CA ALA A 18 7.52 0.95 -5.98
C ALA A 18 8.95 0.85 -6.53
N ALA A 19 9.89 1.64 -5.97
CA ALA A 19 11.30 1.60 -6.36
C ALA A 19 11.96 0.21 -6.17
N CYS A 20 11.50 -0.58 -5.19
CA CYS A 20 12.00 -1.95 -5.01
C CYS A 20 11.61 -2.87 -6.17
N LEU A 21 10.51 -2.57 -6.88
CA LEU A 21 9.98 -3.43 -7.95
C LEU A 21 10.80 -3.37 -9.25
N GLY A 22 11.76 -2.45 -9.35
CA GLY A 22 12.81 -2.47 -10.37
C GLY A 22 13.92 -3.51 -10.11
N GLY A 23 13.91 -4.16 -8.94
CA GLY A 23 14.89 -5.17 -8.53
C GLY A 23 14.53 -6.61 -8.93
N ASP A 24 15.11 -7.58 -8.21
CA ASP A 24 14.78 -9.00 -8.39
C ASP A 24 13.41 -9.33 -7.79
N LEU A 25 12.40 -9.43 -8.64
CA LEU A 25 11.02 -9.74 -8.25
C LEU A 25 10.84 -11.16 -7.68
N SER A 26 11.81 -12.06 -7.88
CA SER A 26 11.79 -13.40 -7.29
C SER A 26 12.36 -13.45 -5.87
N ALA A 27 12.93 -12.34 -5.38
CA ALA A 27 13.53 -12.26 -4.06
C ALA A 27 12.51 -12.64 -2.96
N PRO A 28 12.87 -13.52 -2.01
CA PRO A 28 11.95 -14.00 -1.00
C PRO A 28 11.68 -12.93 0.07
N VAL A 29 10.40 -12.68 0.35
CA VAL A 29 9.91 -11.78 1.39
C VAL A 29 9.64 -12.60 2.66
N ARG A 30 10.71 -12.85 3.43
CA ARG A 30 10.72 -13.84 4.52
C ARG A 30 9.67 -13.64 5.62
N HIS A 31 9.24 -12.41 5.86
CA HIS A 31 8.24 -12.11 6.90
C HIS A 31 6.80 -12.29 6.40
N CYS A 32 6.62 -12.53 5.10
CA CYS A 32 5.34 -12.82 4.44
C CYS A 32 5.22 -14.30 4.03
N GLY A 33 5.97 -15.19 4.70
CA GLY A 33 5.97 -16.63 4.39
C GLY A 33 6.68 -16.95 3.09
N ASP A 34 5.98 -17.63 2.18
CA ASP A 34 6.52 -18.10 0.89
C ASP A 34 6.46 -17.05 -0.23
N TRP A 35 6.15 -15.79 0.10
CA TRP A 35 5.99 -14.72 -0.88
C TRP A 35 7.32 -14.32 -1.50
N SER A 36 7.28 -14.03 -2.79
CA SER A 36 8.28 -13.26 -3.52
C SER A 36 7.97 -11.77 -3.47
N LEU A 37 8.91 -10.92 -3.89
CA LEU A 37 8.68 -9.48 -4.05
C LEU A 37 7.56 -9.19 -5.05
N TYR A 38 7.38 -10.03 -6.08
CA TYR A 38 6.22 -9.97 -6.97
C TYR A 38 4.90 -10.21 -6.23
N ASP A 39 4.83 -11.22 -5.35
CA ASP A 39 3.61 -11.53 -4.60
C ASP A 39 3.26 -10.42 -3.60
N LEU A 40 4.29 -9.80 -3.00
CA LEU A 40 4.11 -8.62 -2.16
C LEU A 40 3.54 -7.43 -2.95
N ALA A 41 4.04 -7.20 -4.17
CA ALA A 41 3.52 -6.15 -5.05
C ALA A 41 2.05 -6.43 -5.43
N ASP A 42 1.73 -7.67 -5.80
CA ASP A 42 0.36 -8.12 -6.10
C ASP A 42 -0.57 -7.84 -4.92
N HIS A 43 -0.17 -8.25 -3.70
CA HIS A 43 -0.92 -8.03 -2.48
C HIS A 43 -1.20 -6.54 -2.25
N VAL A 44 -0.14 -5.73 -2.14
CA VAL A 44 -0.27 -4.32 -1.76
C VAL A 44 -1.02 -3.53 -2.84
N GLY A 45 -0.76 -3.81 -4.12
CA GLY A 45 -1.46 -3.15 -5.23
C GLY A 45 -2.94 -3.51 -5.29
N ASN A 46 -3.33 -4.77 -5.06
CA ASN A 46 -4.74 -5.14 -5.00
C ASN A 46 -5.43 -4.61 -3.73
N GLN A 47 -4.72 -4.46 -2.62
CA GLN A 47 -5.24 -3.79 -1.43
C GLN A 47 -5.46 -2.28 -1.68
N ASN A 48 -4.58 -1.62 -2.45
CA ASN A 48 -4.81 -0.24 -2.90
C ASN A 48 -6.14 -0.14 -3.65
N LEU A 49 -6.39 -1.03 -4.61
CA LEU A 49 -7.61 -1.02 -5.42
C LEU A 49 -8.87 -1.42 -4.63
N TRP A 50 -8.73 -2.31 -3.65
CA TRP A 50 -9.82 -2.67 -2.74
C TRP A 50 -10.26 -1.47 -1.89
N VAL A 51 -9.32 -0.68 -1.39
CA VAL A 51 -9.63 0.55 -0.65
C VAL A 51 -10.25 1.62 -1.56
N VAL A 52 -9.78 1.74 -2.81
CA VAL A 52 -10.44 2.61 -3.78
C VAL A 52 -11.92 2.22 -3.92
N ALA A 53 -12.23 0.94 -4.16
CA ALA A 53 -13.61 0.46 -4.25
C ALA A 53 -14.39 0.65 -2.93
N ALA A 54 -13.77 0.44 -1.78
CA ALA A 54 -14.40 0.66 -0.48
C ALA A 54 -14.88 2.10 -0.28
N VAL A 55 -14.09 3.08 -0.73
CA VAL A 55 -14.40 4.51 -0.61
C VAL A 55 -15.36 4.97 -1.72
N THR A 56 -15.12 4.58 -2.98
CA THR A 56 -15.89 5.09 -4.12
C THR A 56 -17.20 4.35 -4.37
N GLU A 57 -17.28 3.07 -4.01
CA GLU A 57 -18.44 2.19 -4.26
C GLU A 57 -19.18 1.82 -2.97
N GLY A 58 -18.60 2.10 -1.80
CA GLY A 58 -19.26 1.89 -0.51
C GLY A 58 -19.38 0.42 -0.10
N HIS A 59 -18.50 -0.46 -0.58
CA HIS A 59 -18.48 -1.87 -0.19
C HIS A 59 -17.09 -2.51 -0.20
N GLY A 60 -16.93 -3.58 0.57
CA GLY A 60 -15.68 -4.34 0.67
C GLY A 60 -15.43 -5.38 -0.41
N LYS A 61 -15.99 -5.21 -1.61
CA LYS A 61 -15.84 -6.18 -2.70
C LYS A 61 -14.88 -5.63 -3.74
N HIS A 62 -13.78 -6.34 -3.96
CA HIS A 62 -12.87 -6.11 -5.08
C HIS A 62 -12.33 -7.44 -5.56
N ARG A 63 -12.41 -7.69 -6.88
CA ARG A 63 -11.72 -8.82 -7.51
C ARG A 63 -10.48 -8.28 -8.17
N GLY A 64 -9.35 -8.48 -7.50
CA GLY A 64 -8.04 -8.09 -7.99
C GLY A 64 -7.62 -8.84 -9.24
N SER A 65 -6.65 -8.30 -9.94
CA SER A 65 -5.89 -9.00 -10.97
C SER A 65 -4.40 -8.87 -10.64
N PRO A 66 -3.59 -9.91 -10.86
CA PRO A 66 -2.17 -9.84 -10.57
C PRO A 66 -1.47 -8.81 -11.47
N PRO A 67 -0.32 -8.27 -11.04
CA PRO A 67 0.50 -7.40 -11.87
C PRO A 67 0.87 -8.08 -13.19
N PRO A 68 0.95 -7.37 -14.32
CA PRO A 68 1.50 -7.94 -15.55
C PRO A 68 2.93 -8.44 -15.33
N ARG A 69 3.37 -9.48 -16.06
CA ARG A 69 4.66 -10.15 -15.82
C ARG A 69 5.79 -9.64 -16.73
N GLU A 70 5.46 -8.78 -17.67
CA GLU A 70 6.42 -8.16 -18.57
C GLU A 70 7.43 -7.31 -17.77
N PRO A 71 8.70 -7.22 -18.19
CA PRO A 71 9.68 -6.38 -17.52
C PRO A 71 9.18 -4.95 -17.31
N ALA A 72 9.44 -4.38 -16.13
CA ALA A 72 8.97 -3.06 -15.68
C ALA A 72 7.44 -2.86 -15.57
N ALA A 73 6.61 -3.79 -16.06
CA ALA A 73 5.17 -3.69 -15.96
C ALA A 73 4.62 -3.84 -14.51
N PRO A 74 5.20 -4.67 -13.61
CA PRO A 74 4.82 -4.70 -12.20
C PRO A 74 4.97 -3.36 -11.50
N GLU A 75 6.09 -2.66 -11.72
CA GLU A 75 6.37 -1.34 -11.13
C GLU A 75 5.34 -0.31 -11.61
N ALA A 76 5.13 -0.23 -12.94
CA ALA A 76 4.17 0.71 -13.52
C ALA A 76 2.72 0.42 -13.07
N TRP A 77 2.35 -0.85 -13.01
CA TRP A 77 1.04 -1.28 -12.49
C TRP A 77 0.88 -0.85 -11.03
N PHE A 78 1.88 -1.13 -10.19
CA PHE A 78 1.84 -0.79 -8.78
C PHE A 78 1.73 0.73 -8.58
N ALA A 79 2.55 1.52 -9.26
CA ALA A 79 2.49 2.98 -9.23
C ALA A 79 1.12 3.52 -9.67
N GLY A 80 0.50 2.89 -10.67
CA GLY A 80 -0.88 3.21 -11.08
C GLY A 80 -1.91 2.95 -9.97
N THR A 81 -1.80 1.82 -9.24
CA THR A 81 -2.68 1.55 -8.09
C THR A 81 -2.45 2.54 -6.94
N ALA A 82 -1.18 2.89 -6.68
CA ALA A 82 -0.76 3.84 -5.65
C ALA A 82 -1.33 5.24 -5.91
N GLY A 83 -1.21 5.73 -7.15
CA GLY A 83 -1.77 7.02 -7.55
C GLY A 83 -3.28 7.09 -7.38
N ARG A 84 -4.01 6.01 -7.74
CA ARG A 84 -5.46 5.93 -7.51
C ARG A 84 -5.81 5.95 -6.03
N LEU A 85 -5.09 5.19 -5.21
CA LEU A 85 -5.31 5.17 -3.76
C LEU A 85 -5.11 6.56 -3.15
N LEU A 86 -3.99 7.22 -3.46
CA LEU A 86 -3.67 8.55 -2.94
C LEU A 86 -4.73 9.56 -3.35
N ALA A 87 -5.17 9.55 -4.60
CA ALA A 87 -6.23 10.44 -5.08
C ALA A 87 -7.58 10.18 -4.38
N THR A 88 -7.92 8.91 -4.12
CA THR A 88 -9.16 8.56 -3.41
C THR A 88 -9.13 8.93 -1.92
N LEU A 89 -7.97 8.81 -1.29
CA LEU A 89 -7.80 9.12 0.13
C LEU A 89 -7.49 10.60 0.40
N ASP A 90 -7.24 11.41 -0.63
CA ASP A 90 -7.14 12.88 -0.52
C ASP A 90 -8.54 13.51 -0.37
N ALA A 91 -9.17 13.20 0.77
CA ALA A 91 -10.51 13.63 1.14
C ALA A 91 -10.60 13.89 2.65
N ASP A 92 -11.68 14.53 3.08
CA ASP A 92 -11.94 14.80 4.50
C ASP A 92 -11.99 13.47 5.28
N PRO A 93 -11.16 13.29 6.32
CA PRO A 93 -11.10 12.06 7.12
C PRO A 93 -12.42 11.69 7.83
N ALA A 94 -13.31 12.66 8.04
CA ALA A 94 -14.64 12.45 8.59
C ALA A 94 -15.65 11.94 7.54
N THR A 95 -15.30 11.96 6.25
CA THR A 95 -16.15 11.46 5.17
C THR A 95 -16.51 10.00 5.43
N PRO A 96 -17.81 9.62 5.38
CA PRO A 96 -18.22 8.23 5.52
C PRO A 96 -17.62 7.35 4.42
N ALA A 97 -17.11 6.19 4.79
CA ALA A 97 -16.60 5.19 3.85
C ALA A 97 -16.89 3.79 4.38
N TRP A 98 -17.06 2.81 3.49
CA TRP A 98 -17.13 1.43 3.93
C TRP A 98 -15.78 1.01 4.50
N THR A 99 -15.76 0.36 5.66
CA THR A 99 -14.56 -0.21 6.26
C THR A 99 -14.92 -1.58 6.85
N PHE A 100 -13.94 -2.46 6.98
CA PHE A 100 -14.16 -3.77 7.60
C PHE A 100 -14.29 -3.70 9.13
N GLN A 101 -13.87 -2.59 9.75
CA GLN A 101 -14.03 -2.30 11.17
C GLN A 101 -14.26 -0.82 11.42
N PRO A 102 -14.99 -0.43 12.49
CA PRO A 102 -15.14 0.97 12.86
C PRO A 102 -13.78 1.66 13.15
N PRO A 103 -13.70 2.99 12.97
CA PRO A 103 -14.72 3.89 12.42
C PRO A 103 -14.92 3.71 10.91
N HIS A 104 -16.15 3.94 10.44
CA HIS A 104 -16.53 3.81 9.01
C HIS A 104 -16.28 5.13 8.25
N THR A 105 -15.02 5.55 8.17
CA THR A 105 -14.63 6.83 7.56
C THR A 105 -13.38 6.71 6.69
N VAL A 106 -13.13 7.72 5.84
CA VAL A 106 -11.87 7.84 5.06
C VAL A 106 -10.65 7.87 5.97
N GLY A 107 -10.74 8.47 7.15
CA GLY A 107 -9.66 8.52 8.14
C GLY A 107 -9.18 7.14 8.60
N PHE A 108 -10.08 6.15 8.69
CA PHE A 108 -9.71 4.76 8.95
C PHE A 108 -8.78 4.23 7.86
N TRP A 109 -9.11 4.47 6.59
CA TRP A 109 -8.31 3.99 5.46
C TRP A 109 -6.97 4.70 5.34
N GLN A 110 -6.93 6.02 5.56
CA GLN A 110 -5.68 6.78 5.59
C GLN A 110 -4.68 6.19 6.59
N ARG A 111 -5.12 5.98 7.83
CA ARG A 111 -4.31 5.35 8.88
C ARG A 111 -3.93 3.91 8.53
N ARG A 112 -4.91 3.07 8.18
CA ARG A 112 -4.69 1.64 7.94
C ARG A 112 -3.73 1.40 6.77
N ARG A 113 -3.84 2.19 5.70
CA ARG A 113 -2.95 2.10 4.53
C ARG A 113 -1.55 2.60 4.85
N ALA A 114 -1.40 3.73 5.55
CA ALA A 114 -0.08 4.22 5.95
C ALA A 114 0.68 3.16 6.77
N LEU A 115 0.04 2.57 7.79
CA LEU A 115 0.65 1.55 8.64
C LEU A 115 1.01 0.26 7.88
N GLU A 116 0.12 -0.20 6.99
CA GLU A 116 0.41 -1.39 6.19
C GLU A 116 1.59 -1.16 5.24
N THR A 117 1.56 -0.04 4.51
CA THR A 117 2.56 0.25 3.50
C THR A 117 3.92 0.48 4.16
N LEU A 118 3.99 1.09 5.34
CA LEU A 118 5.24 1.20 6.11
C LEU A 118 5.90 -0.18 6.31
N ILE A 119 5.13 -1.17 6.77
CA ILE A 119 5.65 -2.51 7.04
C ILE A 119 6.04 -3.20 5.73
N HIS A 120 5.20 -3.15 4.69
CA HIS A 120 5.50 -3.83 3.44
C HIS A 120 6.59 -3.16 2.61
N ARG A 121 6.77 -1.84 2.73
CA ARG A 121 7.95 -1.15 2.18
C ARG A 121 9.22 -1.67 2.84
N TRP A 122 9.21 -1.88 4.15
CA TRP A 122 10.33 -2.49 4.85
C TRP A 122 10.58 -3.93 4.41
N ASP A 123 9.51 -4.73 4.27
CA ASP A 123 9.59 -6.11 3.78
C ASP A 123 10.23 -6.18 2.39
N ALA A 124 9.81 -5.28 1.48
CA ALA A 124 10.36 -5.17 0.13
C ALA A 124 11.85 -4.82 0.15
N GLN A 125 12.24 -3.77 0.88
CA GLN A 125 13.64 -3.37 0.98
C GLN A 125 14.50 -4.43 1.69
N ARG A 126 13.97 -5.13 2.70
CA ARG A 126 14.63 -6.27 3.37
C ARG A 126 14.91 -7.40 2.40
N ALA A 127 13.96 -7.75 1.54
CA ALA A 127 14.14 -8.80 0.54
C ALA A 127 15.31 -8.51 -0.41
N LEU A 128 15.58 -7.23 -0.67
CA LEU A 128 16.69 -6.75 -1.50
C LEU A 128 17.97 -6.40 -0.70
N GLY A 129 17.97 -6.59 0.62
CA GLY A 129 19.13 -6.28 1.47
C GLY A 129 19.39 -4.79 1.68
N ALA A 130 18.41 -3.92 1.41
CA ALA A 130 18.52 -2.46 1.44
C ALA A 130 17.53 -1.79 2.41
N ALA A 131 17.14 -2.48 3.47
CA ALA A 131 16.12 -2.02 4.41
C ALA A 131 16.50 -0.75 5.16
N GLU A 132 15.68 0.28 4.99
CA GLU A 132 15.77 1.52 5.75
C GLU A 132 14.99 1.40 7.08
N ALA A 133 15.33 2.26 8.03
CA ALA A 133 14.60 2.35 9.29
C ALA A 133 13.14 2.74 9.06
N LEU A 134 12.24 2.22 9.89
CA LEU A 134 10.83 2.67 9.87
C LEU A 134 10.76 4.12 10.34
N ASP A 135 9.85 4.90 9.78
CA ASP A 135 9.49 6.19 10.35
C ASP A 135 9.00 6.00 11.81
N PRO A 136 9.67 6.60 12.80
CA PRO A 136 9.38 6.32 14.21
C PRO A 136 8.03 6.88 14.66
N GLU A 137 7.52 7.94 14.02
CA GLU A 137 6.22 8.52 14.35
C GLU A 137 5.10 7.63 13.82
N LEU A 138 5.18 7.21 12.55
CA LEU A 138 4.21 6.28 11.98
C LEU A 138 4.29 4.89 12.64
N ALA A 139 5.48 4.43 13.03
CA ALA A 139 5.64 3.14 13.70
C ALA A 139 5.08 3.12 15.14
N ALA A 140 4.93 4.28 15.79
CA ALA A 140 4.41 4.37 17.15
C ALA A 140 2.87 4.46 17.24
N ASP A 141 2.18 4.60 16.10
CA ASP A 141 0.72 4.76 16.00
C ASP A 141 -0.03 3.42 16.02
#